data_AF-A0A5K1BJ80-F1
#
_entry.id   AF-A0A5K1BJ80-F1
#
_cell.length_a   1.000
_cell.length_b   1.000
_cell.length_c   1.000
_cell.angle_alpha   90.00
_cell.angle_beta   90.00
_cell.angle_gamma   90.00
#
_symmetry.space_group_name_H-M   'P 1'
#
loop_
_entity.id
_entity.type
_entity.pdbx_description
1 polymer ?
#
loop_
_entity_poly.entity_id
_entity_poly.type
_entity_poly.pdbx_seq_one_letter_code
_entity_poly.pdbx_strand_id
1 'polypeptide(L)'
;MTIGSLAPAKEKKAGKSKQVADEKAPLLPLKQDEFEGELDGFNGASYAGAVFNLSTTVVGAGIMALPATMKVLGLGPGILMIIFMAFLTDASIEMLLRFSKAGKTVSYGGVMGEAFGKFGRILLQICVVINNVGVLIVYMIII
;
A
#
# COMPACT_ATOMS: atom_id res chain seq x y z
N MET A 1 -27.39 53.25 -35.31
CA MET A 1 -27.46 52.83 -33.90
C MET A 1 -26.06 52.90 -33.31
N THR A 2 -25.90 53.53 -32.14
CA THR A 2 -24.70 53.51 -31.29
C THR A 2 -24.69 52.25 -30.41
N ILE A 3 -23.61 51.82 -29.73
CA ILE A 3 -22.22 52.32 -29.56
C ILE A 3 -21.24 51.13 -29.85
N GLY A 4 -19.91 51.12 -29.67
CA GLY A 4 -18.92 51.97 -28.98
C GLY A 4 -18.01 51.12 -28.07
N SER A 5 -16.70 51.24 -28.28
CA SER A 5 -15.56 50.46 -27.76
C SER A 5 -15.37 50.33 -26.22
N LEU A 6 -14.36 49.50 -25.85
CA LEU A 6 -13.55 49.44 -24.60
C LEU A 6 -13.98 48.52 -23.42
N ALA A 7 -13.02 47.71 -22.98
CA ALA A 7 -12.89 47.19 -21.60
C ALA A 7 -12.21 48.24 -20.69
N PRO A 8 -12.34 48.18 -19.34
CA PRO A 8 -11.33 47.46 -18.54
C PRO A 8 -11.83 46.89 -17.19
N ALA A 9 -10.90 46.39 -16.36
CA ALA A 9 -11.13 45.74 -15.06
C ALA A 9 -11.29 46.69 -13.86
N LYS A 10 -11.88 46.21 -12.73
CA LYS A 10 -11.28 46.24 -11.36
C LYS A 10 -12.15 45.69 -10.21
N GLU A 11 -11.47 44.94 -9.32
CA GLU A 11 -11.48 44.98 -7.84
C GLU A 11 -12.77 45.12 -6.97
N LYS A 12 -12.87 44.15 -6.02
CA LYS A 12 -12.92 44.30 -4.53
C LYS A 12 -14.23 44.16 -3.72
N LYS A 13 -14.04 43.40 -2.62
CA LYS A 13 -14.56 43.51 -1.23
C LYS A 13 -15.91 42.84 -0.83
N ALA A 14 -15.74 41.67 -0.21
CA ALA A 14 -15.99 41.42 1.23
C ALA A 14 -17.33 41.88 1.87
N GLY A 15 -18.13 40.90 2.30
CA GLY A 15 -19.20 41.04 3.28
C GLY A 15 -19.25 39.83 4.23
N LYS A 16 -18.96 40.04 5.52
CA LYS A 16 -19.04 39.00 6.55
C LYS A 16 -20.47 38.49 6.73
N SER A 17 -20.66 37.18 6.86
CA SER A 17 -21.73 36.64 7.69
C SER A 17 -21.10 35.92 8.88
N LYS A 18 -21.42 36.38 10.09
CA LYS A 18 -21.08 35.67 11.33
C LYS A 18 -21.99 34.44 11.43
N GLN A 19 -21.40 33.25 11.56
CA GLN A 19 -22.09 32.16 12.23
C GLN A 19 -21.39 31.88 13.56
N VAL A 20 -22.19 31.65 14.58
CA VAL A 20 -21.76 31.67 15.99
C VAL A 20 -20.90 30.44 16.29
N ALA A 21 -19.83 30.63 17.06
CA ALA A 21 -19.02 29.52 17.53
C ALA A 21 -19.83 28.69 18.54
N ASP A 22 -20.11 27.44 18.20
CA ASP A 22 -20.61 26.46 19.18
C ASP A 22 -19.42 25.93 19.98
N GLU A 23 -19.33 26.34 21.25
CA GLU A 23 -18.22 26.04 22.16
C GLU A 23 -18.21 24.56 22.63
N LYS A 24 -19.10 23.71 22.10
CA LYS A 24 -19.17 22.27 22.40
C LYS A 24 -19.17 21.36 21.18
N ALA A 25 -18.84 21.87 20.00
CA ALA A 25 -18.46 21.03 18.85
C ALA A 25 -17.06 20.41 19.06
N PRO A 26 -16.87 19.08 18.94
CA PRO A 26 -15.54 18.48 18.98
C PRO A 26 -14.69 18.95 17.80
N LEU A 27 -13.66 19.78 18.05
CA LEU A 27 -12.81 20.38 17.01
C LEU A 27 -11.73 19.44 16.45
N LEU A 28 -11.82 18.15 16.77
CA LEU A 28 -11.00 17.08 16.22
C LEU A 28 -11.93 15.90 15.91
N PRO A 29 -11.79 15.22 14.77
CA PRO A 29 -12.32 13.87 14.61
C PRO A 29 -11.84 13.04 15.80
N LEU A 30 -12.78 12.47 16.55
CA LEU A 30 -12.45 11.50 17.59
C LEU A 30 -11.66 10.37 16.93
N LYS A 31 -10.62 9.90 17.62
CA LYS A 31 -9.69 8.85 17.20
C LYS A 31 -10.44 7.51 17.10
N GLN A 32 -11.27 7.38 16.08
CA GLN A 32 -11.86 6.14 15.62
C GLN A 32 -10.89 5.55 14.60
N ASP A 33 -10.22 4.50 15.06
CA ASP A 33 -9.62 3.45 14.25
C ASP A 33 -8.53 3.88 13.25
N GLU A 34 -7.28 3.86 13.73
CA GLU A 34 -6.02 4.04 12.98
C GLU A 34 -5.74 2.91 11.96
N PHE A 35 -6.79 2.43 11.29
CA PHE A 35 -6.76 1.40 10.27
C PHE A 35 -7.79 1.62 9.15
N GLU A 36 -8.78 2.51 9.31
CA GLU A 36 -9.73 2.82 8.23
C GLU A 36 -9.20 3.88 7.24
N GLY A 37 -8.21 4.68 7.66
CA GLY A 37 -7.60 5.75 6.86
C GLY A 37 -6.74 5.32 5.66
N GLU A 38 -6.64 4.02 5.35
CA GLU A 38 -5.90 3.53 4.18
C GLU A 38 -6.81 3.21 2.97
N LEU A 39 -8.14 3.26 3.13
CA LEU A 39 -9.08 2.96 2.05
C LEU A 39 -9.31 4.13 1.07
N ASP A 40 -9.26 5.37 1.57
CA ASP A 40 -9.48 6.58 0.75
C ASP A 40 -8.29 6.91 -0.20
N GLY A 41 -7.15 6.21 -0.03
CA GLY A 41 -5.95 6.36 -0.85
C GLY A 41 -5.93 5.53 -2.13
N PHE A 42 -6.78 4.51 -2.27
CA PHE A 42 -6.73 3.59 -3.42
C PHE A 42 -7.37 4.11 -4.69
N ASN A 43 -8.16 5.19 -4.63
CA ASN A 43 -9.01 5.67 -5.73
C ASN A 43 -8.25 6.32 -6.91
N GLY A 44 -6.92 6.16 -6.99
CA GLY A 44 -6.06 6.66 -8.06
C GLY A 44 -4.91 5.74 -8.47
N ALA A 45 -4.81 4.52 -7.93
CA ALA A 45 -3.74 3.59 -8.28
C ALA A 45 -3.99 2.93 -9.64
N SER A 46 -3.24 3.34 -10.68
CA SER A 46 -3.30 2.70 -12.00
C SER A 46 -2.82 1.25 -11.95
N TYR A 47 -3.51 0.35 -12.66
CA TYR A 47 -3.12 -1.07 -12.81
C TYR A 47 -1.64 -1.22 -13.21
N ALA A 48 -1.18 -0.42 -14.19
CA ALA A 48 0.22 -0.45 -14.63
C ALA A 48 1.19 0.01 -13.53
N GLY A 49 0.79 0.99 -12.70
CA GLY A 49 1.58 1.46 -11.56
C GLY A 49 1.69 0.41 -10.45
N ALA A 50 0.59 -0.29 -10.16
CA ALA A 50 0.59 -1.39 -9.19
C ALA A 50 1.47 -2.57 -9.64
N VAL A 51 1.35 -2.99 -10.91
CA VAL A 51 2.21 -4.03 -11.50
C VAL A 51 3.67 -3.62 -11.50
N PHE A 52 3.98 -2.36 -11.85
CA PHE A 52 5.36 -1.87 -11.87
C PHE A 52 5.97 -1.82 -10.46
N ASN A 53 5.27 -1.26 -9.47
CA ASN A 53 5.74 -1.20 -8.08
C ASN A 53 5.99 -2.60 -7.49
N LEU A 54 5.03 -3.52 -7.68
CA LEU A 54 5.17 -4.92 -7.26
C LEU A 54 6.39 -5.58 -7.92
N SER A 55 6.54 -5.40 -9.24
CA SER A 55 7.67 -5.93 -10.01
C SER A 55 9.01 -5.37 -9.53
N THR A 56 9.11 -4.06 -9.26
CA THR A 56 10.31 -3.43 -8.71
C THR A 56 10.69 -4.02 -7.35
N THR A 57 9.70 -4.25 -6.48
CA THR A 57 9.94 -4.84 -5.14
C THR A 57 10.44 -6.29 -5.25
N VAL A 58 9.80 -7.11 -6.09
CA VAL A 58 10.18 -8.52 -6.31
C VAL A 58 11.56 -8.63 -6.96
N VAL A 59 11.83 -7.84 -8.00
CA VAL A 59 13.14 -7.81 -8.67
C VAL A 59 14.22 -7.30 -7.72
N GLY A 60 13.96 -6.23 -6.96
CA GLY A 60 14.91 -5.65 -6.00
C GLY A 60 15.36 -6.64 -4.93
N ALA A 61 14.41 -7.33 -4.28
CA ALA A 61 14.75 -8.40 -3.32
C ALA A 61 15.42 -9.60 -4.02
N GLY A 62 14.96 -9.96 -5.21
CA GLY A 62 15.48 -11.07 -6.00
C GLY A 62 16.95 -10.91 -6.38
N ILE A 63 17.36 -9.76 -6.94
CA ILE A 63 18.76 -9.54 -7.35
C ILE A 63 19.74 -9.55 -6.18
N MET A 64 19.29 -9.21 -4.96
CA MET A 64 20.09 -9.30 -3.74
C MET A 64 20.22 -10.74 -3.23
N ALA A 65 19.14 -11.52 -3.29
CA ALA A 65 19.10 -12.89 -2.77
C ALA A 65 19.71 -13.94 -3.72
N LEU A 66 19.47 -13.83 -5.03
CA LEU A 66 19.82 -14.85 -6.02
C LEU A 66 21.30 -15.28 -6.00
N PRO A 67 22.31 -14.38 -5.91
CA PRO A 67 23.72 -14.80 -5.86
C PRO A 67 24.04 -15.62 -4.61
N ALA A 68 23.44 -15.27 -3.46
CA ALA A 68 23.61 -16.01 -2.21
C ALA A 68 22.94 -17.39 -2.28
N THR A 69 21.72 -17.48 -2.81
CA THR A 69 21.02 -18.76 -3.05
C THR A 69 21.85 -19.69 -3.93
N MET A 70 22.37 -19.20 -5.06
CA MET A 70 23.21 -19.99 -5.97
C MET A 70 24.52 -20.43 -5.33
N LYS A 71 25.12 -19.60 -4.46
CA LYS A 71 26.35 -19.93 -3.71
C LYS A 71 26.13 -21.03 -2.66
N VAL A 72 24.97 -21.07 -2.01
CA VAL A 72 24.68 -22.04 -0.93
C VAL A 72 24.10 -23.36 -1.45
N LEU A 73 23.17 -23.30 -2.42
CA LEU A 73 22.55 -24.52 -2.99
C LEU A 73 23.36 -25.10 -4.16
N GLY A 74 24.05 -24.25 -4.93
CA GLY A 74 24.59 -24.59 -6.25
C GLY A 74 23.57 -24.38 -7.37
N LEU A 75 24.06 -24.27 -8.62
CA LEU A 75 23.27 -23.82 -9.78
C LEU A 75 22.06 -24.73 -10.09
N GLY A 76 22.27 -26.04 -10.19
CA GLY A 76 21.21 -27.01 -10.53
C GLY A 76 20.02 -27.01 -9.55
N PRO A 77 20.23 -27.33 -8.26
CA PRO A 77 19.15 -27.28 -7.27
C PRO A 77 18.66 -25.85 -7.00
N GLY A 78 19.49 -24.82 -7.16
CA GLY A 78 19.08 -23.42 -7.06
C GLY A 78 18.02 -23.03 -8.10
N ILE A 79 18.23 -23.39 -9.37
CA ILE A 79 17.24 -23.18 -10.44
C ILE A 79 15.96 -23.98 -10.17
N LEU A 80 16.08 -25.24 -9.74
CA LEU A 80 14.92 -26.08 -9.40
C LEU A 80 14.09 -25.46 -8.26
N MET A 81 14.75 -24.92 -7.22
CA MET A 81 14.09 -24.23 -6.12
C MET A 81 13.41 -22.93 -6.58
N ILE A 82 14.00 -22.17 -7.51
CA ILE A 82 13.34 -20.96 -8.08
C ILE A 82 12.05 -21.35 -8.82
N ILE A 83 12.09 -22.41 -9.64
CA ILE A 83 10.91 -22.92 -10.35
C ILE A 83 9.84 -23.39 -9.36
N PHE A 84 10.21 -24.13 -8.33
CA PHE A 84 9.29 -24.55 -7.27
C PHE A 84 8.68 -23.35 -6.53
N MET A 85 9.49 -22.35 -6.17
CA MET A 85 9.04 -21.15 -5.48
C MET A 85 8.12 -20.28 -6.36
N ALA A 86 8.29 -20.30 -7.68
CA ALA A 86 7.38 -19.64 -8.61
C ALA A 86 5.95 -20.24 -8.53
N PHE A 87 5.82 -21.57 -8.58
CA PHE A 87 4.53 -22.24 -8.38
C PHE A 87 3.93 -21.97 -7.00
N LEU A 88 4.75 -21.98 -5.94
CA LEU A 88 4.27 -21.69 -4.58
C LEU A 88 3.80 -20.24 -4.43
N THR A 89 4.47 -19.30 -5.12
CA THR A 89 4.11 -17.87 -5.13
C THR A 89 2.82 -17.62 -5.90
N ASP A 90 2.64 -18.25 -7.06
CA ASP A 90 1.41 -18.17 -7.86
C ASP A 90 0.18 -18.67 -7.06
N ALA A 91 0.29 -19.86 -6.47
CA ALA A 91 -0.75 -20.41 -5.60
C ALA A 91 -1.04 -19.53 -4.36
N SER A 92 0.00 -18.89 -3.80
CA SER A 92 -0.15 -17.95 -2.67
C SER A 92 -0.90 -16.67 -3.08
N ILE A 93 -0.60 -16.12 -4.27
CA ILE A 93 -1.28 -14.95 -4.82
C ILE A 93 -2.73 -15.29 -5.16
N GLU A 94 -3.01 -16.45 -5.78
CA GLU A 94 -4.38 -16.89 -6.06
C GLU A 94 -5.19 -17.03 -4.77
N MET A 95 -4.63 -17.68 -3.74
CA MET A 95 -5.27 -17.82 -2.43
C MET A 95 -5.58 -16.44 -1.81
N LEU A 96 -4.61 -15.53 -1.80
CA LEU A 96 -4.77 -14.17 -1.26
C LEU A 96 -5.86 -13.39 -2.00
N LEU A 97 -5.86 -13.42 -3.33
CA LEU A 97 -6.87 -12.75 -4.15
C LEU A 97 -8.27 -13.36 -3.97
N ARG A 98 -8.37 -14.68 -3.76
CA ARG A 98 -9.62 -15.37 -3.50
C ARG A 98 -10.23 -14.97 -2.16
N PHE A 99 -9.44 -14.91 -1.09
CA PHE A 99 -9.91 -14.44 0.22
C PHE A 99 -10.20 -12.93 0.23
N SER A 100 -9.37 -12.10 -0.42
CA SER A 100 -9.63 -10.66 -0.59
C SER A 100 -10.97 -10.38 -1.27
N LYS A 101 -11.29 -11.10 -2.36
CA LYS A 101 -12.59 -10.99 -3.04
C LYS A 101 -13.76 -11.46 -2.18
N ALA A 102 -13.57 -12.52 -1.38
CA ALA A 102 -14.62 -13.07 -0.52
C ALA A 102 -14.96 -12.15 0.67
N GLY A 103 -13.94 -11.59 1.34
CA GLY A 103 -14.10 -10.66 2.46
C GLY A 103 -14.37 -9.21 2.06
N LYS A 104 -14.19 -8.86 0.77
CA LYS A 104 -14.19 -7.48 0.24
C LYS A 104 -13.10 -6.59 0.82
N THR A 105 -12.07 -7.17 1.42
CA THR A 105 -10.98 -6.43 2.06
C THR A 105 -9.76 -6.31 1.17
N VAL A 106 -9.26 -5.08 1.02
CA VAL A 106 -8.15 -4.73 0.11
C VAL A 106 -6.77 -4.78 0.76
N SER A 107 -6.69 -4.73 2.10
CA SER A 107 -5.41 -4.77 2.83
C SER A 107 -5.07 -6.19 3.30
N TYR A 108 -3.79 -6.58 3.17
CA TYR A 108 -3.34 -7.93 3.53
C TYR A 108 -3.64 -8.28 5.01
N GLY A 109 -3.45 -7.31 5.91
CA GLY A 109 -3.81 -7.44 7.33
C GLY A 109 -5.30 -7.61 7.60
N GLY A 110 -6.15 -7.02 6.76
CA GLY A 110 -7.59 -7.18 6.83
C GLY A 110 -8.05 -8.56 6.33
N VAL A 111 -7.53 -9.03 5.18
CA VAL A 111 -7.81 -10.38 4.66
C VAL A 111 -7.47 -11.47 5.68
N MET A 112 -6.31 -11.35 6.33
CA MET A 112 -5.90 -12.29 7.38
C MET A 112 -6.72 -12.13 8.68
N GLY A 113 -7.21 -10.91 8.93
CA GLY A 113 -8.13 -10.61 10.03
C GLY A 113 -9.51 -11.25 9.86
N GLU A 114 -10.00 -11.36 8.63
CA GLU A 114 -11.27 -12.04 8.33
C GLU A 114 -11.12 -13.57 8.27
N ALA A 115 -10.03 -14.07 7.69
CA ALA A 115 -9.80 -15.52 7.57
C ALA A 115 -9.42 -16.20 8.90
N PHE A 116 -8.69 -15.51 9.79
CA PHE A 116 -8.12 -16.09 11.02
C PHE A 116 -8.38 -15.22 12.28
N GLY A 117 -9.24 -14.21 12.19
CA GLY A 117 -9.54 -13.31 13.29
C GLY A 117 -8.36 -12.40 13.69
N LYS A 118 -8.50 -11.75 14.85
CA LYS A 118 -7.51 -10.79 15.39
C LYS A 118 -6.10 -11.40 15.53
N PHE A 119 -5.99 -12.69 15.85
CA PHE A 119 -4.71 -13.39 15.95
C PHE A 119 -3.98 -13.49 14.61
N GLY A 120 -4.69 -13.83 13.52
CA GLY A 120 -4.10 -13.88 12.18
C GLY A 120 -3.55 -12.54 11.72
N ARG A 121 -4.28 -11.45 11.96
CA ARG A 121 -3.84 -10.09 11.66
C ARG A 121 -2.58 -9.68 12.44
N ILE A 122 -2.51 -10.01 13.74
CA ILE A 122 -1.32 -9.73 14.57
C ILE A 122 -0.12 -10.56 14.09
N LEU A 123 -0.30 -11.85 13.81
CA LEU A 123 0.75 -12.73 13.32
C LEU A 123 1.32 -12.23 11.99
N LEU A 124 0.46 -11.84 11.05
CA LEU A 124 0.86 -11.21 9.79
C LEU A 124 1.68 -9.94 10.04
N GLN A 125 1.19 -9.04 10.89
CA GLN A 125 1.88 -7.78 11.20
C GLN A 125 3.30 -8.03 11.75
N ILE A 126 3.48 -9.05 12.60
CA ILE A 126 4.80 -9.49 13.08
C ILE A 126 5.66 -10.01 11.91
N CYS A 127 5.12 -10.86 11.03
CA CYS A 127 5.83 -11.34 9.85
C CYS A 127 6.30 -10.20 8.92
N VAL A 128 5.47 -9.17 8.71
CA VAL A 128 5.83 -7.99 7.89
C VAL A 128 6.92 -7.16 8.56
N VAL A 129 6.87 -6.97 9.88
CA VAL A 129 7.95 -6.28 10.62
C VAL A 129 9.26 -7.06 10.49
N ILE A 130 9.25 -8.38 10.69
CA ILE A 130 10.44 -9.24 10.54
C ILE A 130 10.99 -9.18 9.11
N ASN A 131 10.12 -9.21 8.10
CA ASN A 131 10.53 -9.11 6.70
C ASN A 131 11.22 -7.77 6.39
N ASN A 132 10.63 -6.64 6.80
CA ASN A 132 11.22 -5.31 6.62
C ASN A 132 12.55 -5.18 7.37
N VAL A 133 12.65 -5.65 8.62
CA VAL A 133 13.91 -5.66 9.39
C VAL A 133 14.97 -6.52 8.69
N GLY A 134 14.60 -7.69 8.16
CA GLY A 134 15.50 -8.54 7.37
C GLY A 134 16.04 -7.83 6.11
N VAL A 135 15.17 -7.14 5.38
CA VAL A 135 15.56 -6.34 4.21
C VAL A 135 16.47 -5.16 4.60
N LEU A 136 16.19 -4.48 5.72
CA LEU A 136 17.08 -3.43 6.26
C LEU A 136 18.46 -3.98 6.66
N ILE A 137 18.53 -5.19 7.24
CA ILE A 137 19.81 -5.86 7.54
C ILE A 137 20.56 -6.17 6.24
N VAL A 138 19.89 -6.66 5.20
CA VAL A 138 20.51 -6.88 3.88
C VAL A 138 21.06 -5.58 3.30
N TYR A 139 20.33 -4.46 3.41
CA TYR A 139 20.86 -3.15 3.02
C TYR A 139 22.12 -2.75 3.80
N MET A 140 22.16 -2.96 5.12
CA MET A 140 23.34 -2.68 5.96
C MET A 140 24.53 -3.64 5.72
N ILE A 141 24.35 -4.74 4.98
CA ILE A 141 25.42 -5.65 4.56
C ILE A 141 25.96 -5.27 3.17
N ILE A 142 25.14 -4.63 2.33
CA ILE A 142 25.48 -4.26 0.95
C ILE A 142 26.08 -2.84 0.88
N ILE A 143 25.64 -1.92 1.75
CA ILE A 143 26.09 -0.52 1.85
C ILE A 143 27.29 -0.42 2.81
#